data_AF-Q9CT71-F1
#
_entry.id   AF-Q9CT71-F1
#
_cell.length_a   1.000
_cell.length_b   1.000
_cell.length_c   1.000
_cell.angle_alpha   90.00
_cell.angle_beta   90.00
_cell.angle_gamma   90.00
#
_symmetry.space_group_name_H-M   'P 1'
#
loop_
_entity.id
_entity.type
_entity.pdbx_description
1 polymer ?
#
loop_
_entity_poly.entity_id
_entity_poly.type
_entity_poly.pdbx_seq_one_letter_code
_entity_poly.pdbx_strand_id
1 'polypeptide(L)'
;PTAEIAVMGAKGAVEIIFKGHQDVEAAQAEYVEKFANPFPAAVRGFVDDIIQPSSTRARICCDLEVLASKKVHRPWRKHANIPL
;
A
#
# COMPACT_ATOMS: atom_id res chain seq x y z
N PRO A 1 -0.76 0.66 12.43
CA PRO A 1 0.70 0.43 12.21
C PRO A 1 1.07 -0.93 11.59
N THR A 2 0.22 -1.96 11.70
CA THR A 2 0.49 -3.34 11.28
C THR A 2 0.24 -3.61 9.79
N ALA A 3 0.31 -2.58 8.94
CA ALA A 3 0.03 -2.72 7.52
C ALA A 3 1.26 -3.28 6.79
N GLU A 4 1.06 -4.24 5.90
CA GLU A 4 2.09 -4.79 5.04
C GLU A 4 1.80 -4.38 3.59
N ILE A 5 2.72 -3.64 2.97
CA ILE A 5 2.55 -3.10 1.61
C ILE A 5 3.70 -3.59 0.74
N ALA A 6 3.42 -4.60 -0.07
CA ALA A 6 4.39 -5.20 -0.98
C ALA A 6 3.75 -5.58 -2.33
N VAL A 7 4.58 -5.81 -3.34
CA VAL A 7 4.13 -6.24 -4.69
C VAL A 7 3.54 -7.64 -4.66
N MET A 8 4.12 -8.52 -3.83
CA MET A 8 3.68 -9.90 -3.62
C MET A 8 4.15 -10.38 -2.24
N GLY A 9 3.72 -11.58 -1.83
CA GLY A 9 4.18 -12.18 -0.58
C GLY A 9 5.69 -12.45 -0.58
N ALA A 10 6.32 -12.35 0.59
CA ALA A 10 7.78 -12.44 0.74
C ALA A 10 8.39 -13.70 0.12
N LYS A 11 7.73 -14.86 0.25
CA LYS A 11 8.18 -16.12 -0.38
C LYS A 11 8.34 -16.00 -1.89
N GLY A 12 7.29 -15.54 -2.58
CA GLY A 12 7.31 -15.38 -4.03
C GLY A 12 8.31 -14.31 -4.49
N ALA A 13 8.46 -13.23 -3.72
CA ALA A 13 9.45 -12.20 -4.03
C ALA A 13 10.89 -12.73 -3.94
N VAL A 14 11.19 -13.49 -2.89
CA VAL A 14 12.53 -14.05 -2.65
C VAL A 14 12.88 -15.12 -3.69
N GLU A 15 11.94 -15.98 -4.07
CA GLU A 15 12.14 -16.98 -5.13
C GLU A 15 12.54 -16.34 -6.48
N ILE A 16 12.02 -15.14 -6.77
CA ILE A 16 12.35 -14.39 -8.00
C ILE A 16 13.68 -13.65 -7.85
N ILE A 17 13.88 -12.93 -6.73
CA ILE A 17 15.04 -12.04 -6.53
C ILE A 17 16.32 -12.84 -6.22
N PHE A 18 16.22 -13.88 -5.40
CA PHE A 18 17.34 -14.69 -4.89
C PHE A 18 17.39 -16.08 -5.55
N LYS A 19 16.97 -16.18 -6.82
CA LYS A 19 16.97 -17.44 -7.54
C LYS A 19 18.39 -18.05 -7.60
N GLY A 20 18.57 -19.22 -6.99
CA GLY A 20 19.85 -19.94 -6.94
C GLY A 20 20.76 -19.62 -5.74
N HIS A 21 20.29 -18.82 -4.77
CA HIS A 21 20.99 -18.60 -3.50
C HIS A 21 20.87 -19.82 -2.56
N GLN A 22 21.90 -20.07 -1.75
CA GLN A 22 21.92 -21.20 -0.82
C GLN A 22 21.11 -20.96 0.47
N ASP A 23 20.90 -19.71 0.86
CA ASP A 23 20.26 -19.35 2.14
C ASP A 23 19.01 -18.49 1.93
N VAL A 24 17.98 -19.16 1.42
CA VAL A 24 16.70 -18.53 1.02
C VAL A 24 15.89 -18.10 2.24
N GLU A 25 16.03 -18.79 3.38
CA GLU A 25 15.30 -18.46 4.62
C GLU A 25 15.80 -17.15 5.23
N ALA A 26 17.13 -16.93 5.29
CA ALA A 26 17.70 -15.69 5.78
C ALA A 26 17.27 -14.48 4.91
N ALA A 27 17.32 -14.65 3.58
CA ALA A 27 16.86 -13.63 2.63
C ALA A 27 15.36 -13.32 2.76
N GLN A 28 14.55 -14.32 3.11
CA GLN A 28 13.12 -14.13 3.34
C GLN A 28 12.84 -13.33 4.61
N ALA A 29 13.55 -13.60 5.71
CA ALA A 29 13.40 -12.83 6.95
C ALA A 29 13.78 -11.36 6.73
N GLU A 30 14.89 -11.10 6.04
CA GLU A 30 15.33 -9.74 5.69
C GLU A 30 14.32 -9.02 4.78
N TYR A 31 13.73 -9.73 3.81
CA TYR A 31 12.72 -9.15 2.93
C TYR A 31 11.45 -8.74 3.70
N VAL A 32 10.99 -9.57 4.63
CA VAL A 32 9.84 -9.26 5.49
C VAL A 32 10.14 -8.02 6.32
N GLU A 33 11.31 -7.97 6.98
CA GLU A 33 11.66 -6.84 7.84
C GLU A 33 11.73 -5.52 7.05
N LYS A 34 12.33 -5.54 5.85
CA LYS A 34 12.54 -4.33 5.04
C LYS A 34 11.31 -3.88 4.27
N PHE A 35 10.51 -4.82 3.75
CA PHE A 35 9.46 -4.52 2.77
C PHE A 35 8.05 -4.85 3.26
N ALA A 36 7.85 -5.78 4.20
CA ALA A 36 6.53 -6.10 4.74
C ALA A 36 6.14 -5.15 5.89
N ASN A 37 6.27 -3.85 5.66
CA ASN A 37 5.88 -2.81 6.61
C ASN A 37 5.38 -1.57 5.83
N PRO A 38 4.70 -0.61 6.49
CA PRO A 38 4.04 0.48 5.77
C PRO A 38 4.99 1.64 5.43
N PHE A 39 6.22 1.65 5.96
CA PHE A 39 7.12 2.80 5.85
C PHE A 39 7.62 3.08 4.42
N PRO A 40 8.01 2.07 3.60
CA PRO A 40 8.40 2.31 2.21
C PRO A 40 7.32 2.99 1.37
N ALA A 41 6.04 2.72 1.65
CA ALA A 41 4.93 3.35 0.96
C ALA A 41 4.70 4.80 1.43
N ALA A 42 4.88 5.07 2.73
CA ALA A 42 4.80 6.40 3.31
C ALA A 42 5.92 7.33 2.79
N VAL A 43 7.16 6.84 2.70
CA VAL A 43 8.30 7.62 2.17
C VAL A 43 8.07 8.06 0.72
N ARG A 44 7.33 7.26 -0.06
CA ARG A 44 6.99 7.57 -1.46
C ARG A 44 5.74 8.44 -1.60
N GLY A 45 5.05 8.76 -0.50
CA GLY A 45 3.79 9.50 -0.53
C GLY A 45 2.61 8.72 -1.10
N PHE A 46 2.69 7.38 -1.15
CA PHE A 46 1.53 6.54 -1.50
C PHE A 46 0.57 6.38 -0.32
N VAL A 47 1.09 6.54 0.90
CA VAL A 47 0.32 6.58 2.15
C VAL A 47 0.59 7.92 2.81
N ASP A 48 -0.46 8.69 3.06
CA ASP A 48 -0.32 10.03 3.64
C ASP A 48 0.07 10.00 5.13
N ASP A 49 -0.37 8.99 5.88
CA ASP A 49 -0.13 8.91 7.33
C ASP A 49 -0.24 7.47 7.88
N ILE A 50 0.51 7.16 8.92
CA ILE A 50 0.45 5.89 9.66
C ILE A 50 -0.14 6.16 11.05
N ILE A 51 -1.43 5.87 11.19
CA ILE A 51 -2.18 6.21 12.40
C ILE A 51 -2.29 5.07 13.41
N GLN A 52 -2.69 5.42 14.64
CA GLN A 52 -3.13 4.46 15.65
C GLN A 52 -4.53 3.94 15.31
N PRO A 53 -4.83 2.64 15.54
CA PRO A 53 -6.14 2.09 15.21
C PRO A 53 -7.31 2.81 15.92
N SER A 54 -7.10 3.29 17.14
CA SER A 54 -8.10 4.02 17.92
C SER A 54 -8.45 5.40 17.35
N SER A 55 -7.52 6.06 16.64
CA SER A 55 -7.76 7.39 16.05
C SER A 55 -8.49 7.34 14.70
N THR A 56 -8.73 6.15 14.15
CA THR A 56 -9.30 5.95 12.80
C THR A 56 -10.60 6.70 12.57
N ARG A 57 -11.55 6.64 13.51
CA ARG A 57 -12.84 7.34 13.37
C ARG A 57 -12.68 8.85 13.24
N ALA A 58 -11.89 9.46 14.12
CA ALA A 58 -11.66 10.89 14.13
C ALA A 58 -10.98 11.36 12.83
N ARG A 59 -9.99 10.59 12.34
CA ARG A 59 -9.30 10.89 11.09
C ARG A 59 -10.24 10.87 9.90
N ILE A 60 -11.06 9.82 9.77
CA ILE A 60 -12.04 9.69 8.67
C ILE A 60 -13.04 10.84 8.68
N CYS A 61 -13.57 11.22 9.85
CA CYS A 61 -14.52 12.34 9.94
C CYS A 61 -13.89 13.65 9.45
N CYS A 62 -12.67 13.97 9.89
CA CYS A 62 -11.94 15.17 9.46
C CYS A 62 -11.68 15.16 7.95
N ASP A 63 -11.19 14.04 7.41
CA ASP A 63 -10.87 13.92 5.98
C ASP A 63 -12.14 14.09 5.11
N LEU A 64 -13.29 13.57 5.56
CA LEU A 64 -14.58 13.75 4.87
C LEU A 64 -15.06 15.20 4.88
N GLU A 65 -14.86 15.93 5.99
CA GLU A 65 -15.20 17.35 6.08
C GLU A 65 -14.38 18.19 5.11
N VAL A 66 -13.07 17.94 5.02
CA VAL A 66 -12.18 18.63 4.06
C VAL A 66 -12.58 18.31 2.61
N LEU A 67 -12.99 17.07 2.34
CA LEU A 67 -13.35 16.62 0.98
C LEU A 67 -14.80 16.93 0.57
N ALA A 68 -15.60 17.53 1.44
CA ALA A 68 -17.03 17.76 1.23
C ALA A 68 -17.36 18.54 -0.06
N SER A 69 -16.49 19.48 -0.46
CA SER A 69 -16.68 20.32 -1.64
C SER A 69 -15.83 19.90 -2.85
N LYS A 70 -15.25 18.70 -2.85
CA LYS A 70 -14.34 18.23 -3.91
C LYS A 70 -15.08 18.07 -5.24
N LYS A 71 -14.65 18.82 -6.26
CA LYS A 71 -15.12 18.67 -7.65
C LYS A 71 -13.98 18.11 -8.51
N VAL A 72 -14.27 17.06 -9.29
CA VAL A 72 -13.29 16.44 -10.19
C VAL A 72 -13.85 16.43 -11.61
N HIS A 73 -13.11 17.03 -12.54
CA HIS A 73 -13.45 16.97 -13.95
C HIS A 73 -13.06 15.61 -14.52
N ARG A 74 -13.93 15.04 -15.35
CA ARG A 74 -13.69 13.76 -16.03
C ARG A 74 -13.82 13.98 -17.54
N PRO A 75 -13.05 13.26 -18.37
CA PRO A 75 -13.19 13.32 -19.83
C PRO A 75 -14.63 13.02 -20.27
N TRP A 76 -15.12 13.76 -21.27
CA TRP A 76 -16.45 13.53 -21.83
C TRP A 76 -16.50 12.22 -22.61
N ARG A 77 -17.54 11.41 -22.35
CA ARG A 77 -17.86 10.17 -23.07
C ARG A 77 -19.34 9.86 -22.87
N LYS A 78 -19.99 9.18 -23.84
CA LYS A 78 -21.39 8.72 -23.70
C LYS A 78 -21.56 7.75 -22.52
N HIS A 79 -20.67 6.77 -22.42
CA HIS A 79 -20.58 5.83 -21.31
C HIS A 79 -19.16 5.25 -21.23
N ALA A 80 -18.86 4.51 -20.16
CA ALA A 80 -17.64 3.72 -20.06
C ALA A 80 -17.76 2.40 -20.87
N ASN A 81 -16.64 1.76 -21.16
CA ASN A 81 -16.58 0.38 -21.65
C ASN A 81 -15.85 -0.48 -20.61
N ILE A 82 -16.53 -0.79 -19.51
CA ILE A 82 -15.99 -1.65 -18.45
C ILE A 82 -16.02 -3.11 -18.93
N PRO A 83 -15.00 -3.95 -18.65
CA PRO A 83 -15.04 -5.37 -18.98
C PRO A 83 -16.32 -6.02 -18.42
N LEU A 84 -17.00 -6.82 -19.26
CA LEU A 84 -18.18 -7.62 -18.89
C LEU A 84 -17.77 -9.01 -18.42
#